data_AF-A0A929SFN1-F1
#
_entry.id   AF-A0A929SFN1-F1
#
_cell.length_a   1.000
_cell.length_b   1.000
_cell.length_c   1.000
_cell.angle_alpha   90.00
_cell.angle_beta   90.00
_cell.angle_gamma   90.00
#
_symmetry.space_group_name_H-M   'P 1'
#
loop_
_entity.id
_entity.type
_entity.pdbx_description
1 polymer ?
#
loop_
_entity_poly.entity_id
_entity_poly.type
_entity_poly.pdbx_seq_one_letter_code
_entity_poly.pdbx_strand_id
1 'polypeptide(L)'
;MMGRSRGKIPNHKWDILYGITAVVIFIMAVMALSNPDENKVLFPFIFFFAALLRVLRFIERRMEEGRGKYIQLGIAAVLFALSVISGISLWA
;
A
#
# COMPACT_ATOMS: atom_id res chain seq x y z
N MET A 1 -17.08 -33.92 1.37
CA MET A 1 -16.10 -33.27 0.47
C MET A 1 -15.09 -32.53 1.33
N MET A 2 -13.92 -33.14 1.60
CA MET A 2 -12.84 -32.48 2.34
C MET A 2 -12.33 -31.30 1.50
N GLY A 3 -12.68 -30.08 1.90
CA GLY A 3 -12.03 -28.87 1.42
C GLY A 3 -10.57 -28.96 1.81
N ARG A 4 -9.70 -29.28 0.84
CA ARG A 4 -8.26 -29.19 1.00
C ARG A 4 -7.95 -27.74 1.37
N SER A 5 -7.76 -27.48 2.66
CA SER A 5 -7.05 -26.31 3.14
C SER A 5 -5.68 -26.37 2.45
N ARG A 6 -5.58 -25.68 1.32
CA ARG A 6 -4.32 -25.47 0.62
C ARG A 6 -3.51 -24.63 1.59
N GLY A 7 -2.70 -25.31 2.40
CA GLY A 7 -1.71 -24.68 3.26
C GLY A 7 -0.92 -23.73 2.37
N LYS A 8 -1.19 -22.44 2.50
CA LYS A 8 -0.39 -21.42 1.85
C LYS A 8 1.03 -21.64 2.35
N ILE A 9 1.91 -22.02 1.45
CA ILE A 9 3.33 -22.04 1.71
C ILE A 9 3.66 -20.60 2.13
N PRO A 10 4.11 -20.35 3.37
CA PRO A 10 4.40 -19.00 3.83
C PRO A 10 5.52 -18.45 2.95
N ASN A 11 5.18 -17.58 2.00
CA ASN A 11 6.18 -16.89 1.20
C ASN A 11 6.76 -15.77 2.06
N HIS A 12 7.71 -16.14 2.92
CA HIS A 12 8.43 -15.24 3.82
C HIS A 12 9.05 -14.03 3.10
N LYS A 13 9.32 -14.18 1.80
CA LYS A 13 9.82 -13.10 0.92
C LYS A 13 8.85 -11.93 0.80
N TRP A 14 7.54 -12.18 0.72
CA TRP A 14 6.54 -11.12 0.58
C TRP A 14 6.35 -10.37 1.90
N ASP A 15 6.35 -11.07 3.04
CA ASP A 15 6.30 -10.44 4.36
C ASP A 15 7.47 -9.48 4.61
N ILE A 16 8.69 -9.88 4.23
CA ILE A 16 9.87 -9.02 4.30
C ILE A 16 9.73 -7.81 3.37
N LEU A 17 9.26 -8.00 2.13
CA LEU A 17 9.05 -6.91 1.18
C LEU A 17 8.02 -5.91 1.69
N TYR A 18 6.93 -6.39 2.28
CA TYR A 18 5.91 -5.54 2.91
C TYR A 18 6.47 -4.77 4.09
N GLY A 19 7.24 -5.42 4.96
CA GLY A 19 7.89 -4.79 6.09
C GLY A 19 8.85 -3.68 5.68
N ILE A 20 9.77 -3.97 4.74
CA ILE A 20 10.73 -2.99 4.22
C ILE A 20 10.01 -1.81 3.57
N THR A 21 9.04 -2.08 2.70
CA THR A 21 8.31 -0.99 2.02
C THR A 21 7.50 -0.15 3.01
N ALA A 22 6.90 -0.77 4.04
CA ALA A 22 6.20 -0.03 5.09
C ALA A 22 7.15 0.89 5.88
N VAL A 23 8.37 0.43 6.17
CA VAL A 23 9.40 1.26 6.81
C VAL A 23 9.84 2.41 5.91
N VAL A 24 10.02 2.17 4.61
CA VAL A 24 10.35 3.24 3.64
C VAL A 24 9.24 4.29 3.59
N ILE A 25 7.98 3.87 3.51
CA ILE A 25 6.81 4.77 3.56
C ILE A 25 6.80 5.59 4.87
N PHE A 26 7.11 4.95 6.00
CA PHE A 26 7.17 5.61 7.30
C PHE A 26 8.27 6.69 7.34
N ILE A 27 9.48 6.39 6.86
CA ILE A 27 10.59 7.35 6.80
C ILE A 27 10.21 8.55 5.90
N MET A 28 9.65 8.28 4.73
CA MET A 28 9.18 9.34 3.83
C MET A 28 8.11 10.22 4.50
N ALA A 29 7.18 9.62 5.26
CA ALA A 29 6.16 10.35 6.00
C ALA A 29 6.74 11.23 7.11
N VAL A 30 7.73 10.73 7.85
CA VAL A 30 8.45 11.51 8.87
C VAL A 30 9.18 12.70 8.22
N MET A 31 9.86 12.49 7.09
CA MET A 31 10.53 13.58 6.36
C MET A 31 9.55 14.63 5.82
N ALA A 32 8.42 14.18 5.26
CA ALA A 32 7.37 15.05 4.74
C ALA A 32 6.70 15.87 5.85
N LEU A 33 6.49 15.28 7.03
CA LEU A 33 5.93 15.97 8.19
C LEU A 33 6.93 16.89 8.89
N SER A 34 8.22 16.55 8.88
CA SER A 34 9.26 17.34 9.54
C SER A 34 9.59 18.63 8.78
N ASN A 35 9.64 18.59 7.45
CA ASN A 35 9.94 19.75 6.61
C ASN A 35 9.04 19.76 5.38
N PRO A 36 7.74 20.06 5.54
CA PRO A 36 6.78 20.00 4.46
C PRO A 36 7.13 20.94 3.31
N ASP A 37 7.80 22.07 3.55
CA ASP A 37 8.14 23.03 2.48
C ASP A 37 9.10 22.49 1.42
N GLU A 38 10.06 21.68 1.84
CA GLU A 38 11.06 21.06 0.96
C GLU A 38 10.62 19.66 0.50
N ASN A 39 9.94 18.93 1.38
CA ASN A 39 9.58 17.52 1.21
C ASN A 39 8.12 17.29 0.80
N LYS A 40 7.44 18.34 0.38
CA LYS A 40 6.05 18.37 -0.09
C LYS A 40 5.80 17.32 -1.20
N VAL A 41 6.80 17.07 -2.04
CA VAL A 41 6.76 16.05 -3.11
C VAL A 41 6.66 14.62 -2.60
N LEU A 42 7.02 14.34 -1.34
CA LEU A 42 6.96 12.98 -0.80
C LEU A 42 5.53 12.53 -0.47
N PHE A 43 4.59 13.44 -0.22
CA PHE A 43 3.18 13.09 0.04
C PHE A 43 2.56 12.22 -1.06
N PRO A 44 2.56 12.61 -2.35
CA PRO A 44 2.01 11.78 -3.41
C PRO A 44 2.72 10.42 -3.52
N PHE A 45 4.04 10.36 -3.30
CA PHE A 45 4.79 9.10 -3.31
C PHE A 45 4.41 8.17 -2.14
N ILE A 46 4.24 8.68 -0.93
CA ILE A 46 3.78 7.92 0.24
C ILE A 46 2.44 7.26 -0.04
N PHE A 47 1.46 8.02 -0.53
CA PHE A 47 0.14 7.51 -0.86
C PHE A 47 0.18 6.50 -2.01
N PHE A 48 1.04 6.72 -3.01
CA PHE A 48 1.25 5.81 -4.13
C PHE A 48 1.83 4.46 -3.68
N PHE A 49 2.91 4.47 -2.91
CA PHE A 49 3.53 3.25 -2.39
C PHE A 49 2.59 2.49 -1.45
N ALA A 50 1.81 3.20 -0.64
CA ALA A 50 0.80 2.57 0.22
C ALA A 50 -0.36 1.93 -0.58
N ALA A 51 -0.79 2.56 -1.68
CA ALA A 51 -1.75 1.97 -2.62
C ALA A 51 -1.15 0.73 -3.32
N LEU A 52 0.09 0.81 -3.80
CA LEU A 52 0.81 -0.28 -4.44
C LEU A 52 0.94 -1.49 -3.50
N LEU A 53 1.31 -1.29 -2.23
CA LEU A 53 1.38 -2.36 -1.24
C LEU A 53 0.04 -3.04 -0.99
N ARG A 54 -1.07 -2.28 -1.04
CA ARG A 54 -2.41 -2.86 -0.91
C ARG A 54 -2.81 -3.64 -2.16
N VAL A 55 -2.43 -3.19 -3.35
CA VAL A 55 -2.65 -3.94 -4.60
C VAL A 55 -1.81 -5.22 -4.64
N LEU A 56 -0.54 -5.16 -4.25
CA LEU A 56 0.32 -6.34 -4.16
C LEU A 56 -0.23 -7.35 -3.16
N ARG A 57 -0.66 -6.90 -1.96
CA ARG A 57 -1.34 -7.77 -0.99
C ARG A 57 -2.63 -8.36 -1.55
N PHE A 58 -3.37 -7.59 -2.33
CA PHE A 58 -4.57 -8.08 -2.99
C PHE A 58 -4.24 -9.18 -3.99
N ILE A 59 -3.23 -9.00 -4.84
CA ILE A 59 -2.79 -10.01 -5.83
C ILE A 59 -2.30 -11.29 -5.12
N GLU A 60 -1.52 -11.17 -4.06
CA GLU A 60 -1.06 -12.34 -3.29
C GLU A 60 -2.23 -13.05 -2.58
N ARG A 61 -3.14 -12.29 -1.98
CA ARG A 61 -4.35 -12.83 -1.35
C ARG A 61 -5.44 -13.22 -2.35
N ARG A 62 -5.26 -13.07 -3.67
CA ARG A 62 -6.24 -13.53 -4.68
C ARG A 62 -6.56 -15.01 -4.52
N MET A 63 -5.65 -15.81 -3.96
CA MET A 63 -5.87 -17.23 -3.67
C MET A 63 -6.82 -17.54 -2.49
N GLU A 64 -7.16 -16.58 -1.62
CA GLU A 64 -8.14 -16.75 -0.54
C GLU A 64 -9.43 -15.98 -0.88
N GLU A 65 -10.51 -16.70 -1.14
CA GLU A 65 -11.82 -16.13 -1.43
C GLU A 65 -12.49 -15.61 -0.14
N GLY A 66 -12.68 -14.29 -0.04
CA GLY A 66 -13.38 -13.68 1.08
C GLY A 66 -13.76 -12.22 0.82
N ARG A 67 -14.92 -11.80 1.35
CA ARG A 67 -15.56 -10.46 1.16
C ARG A 67 -14.67 -9.27 1.53
N GLY A 68 -13.62 -9.48 2.34
CA GLY A 68 -12.62 -8.45 2.70
C GLY A 68 -11.78 -7.92 1.52
N LYS A 69 -11.83 -8.59 0.36
CA LYS A 69 -11.16 -8.16 -0.88
C LYS A 69 -11.63 -6.79 -1.39
N TYR A 70 -12.93 -6.53 -1.37
CA TYR A 70 -13.49 -5.27 -1.87
C TYR A 70 -13.14 -4.08 -0.99
N ILE A 71 -13.05 -4.31 0.33
CA ILE A 71 -12.62 -3.28 1.28
C ILE A 71 -11.15 -2.93 1.00
N GLN A 72 -10.25 -3.93 0.90
CA GLN A 72 -8.84 -3.65 0.60
C GLN A 72 -8.65 -2.92 -0.73
N LEU A 73 -9.40 -3.30 -1.77
CA LEU A 73 -9.39 -2.62 -3.06
C LEU A 73 -9.92 -1.19 -2.95
N GLY A 74 -11.01 -0.98 -2.21
CA GLY A 74 -11.59 0.34 -1.98
C GLY A 74 -10.62 1.27 -1.27
N ILE A 75 -9.95 0.82 -0.21
CA ILE A 75 -8.97 1.68 0.47
C ILE A 75 -7.70 1.85 -0.38
N ALA A 76 -7.34 0.92 -1.27
CA ALA A 76 -6.25 1.13 -2.24
C ALA A 76 -6.62 2.23 -3.25
N ALA A 77 -7.86 2.22 -3.76
CA ALA A 77 -8.37 3.22 -4.69
C ALA A 77 -8.43 4.61 -4.04
N VAL A 78 -8.87 4.71 -2.78
CA VAL A 78 -8.84 5.98 -2.02
C VAL A 78 -7.43 6.51 -1.86
N LEU A 79 -6.46 5.66 -1.49
CA LEU A 79 -5.05 6.08 -1.39
C LEU A 79 -4.49 6.53 -2.74
N PHE A 80 -4.85 5.85 -3.82
CA PHE A 80 -4.43 6.24 -5.16
C PHE A 80 -5.01 7.61 -5.54
N ALA A 81 -6.29 7.85 -5.27
CA ALA A 81 -6.90 9.16 -5.47
C ALA A 81 -6.21 10.25 -4.64
N LEU A 82 -5.89 9.98 -3.37
CA LEU A 82 -5.15 10.90 -2.51
C LEU A 82 -3.73 11.19 -3.05
N SER A 83 -3.06 10.19 -3.62
CA SER A 83 -1.77 10.38 -4.29
C SER A 83 -1.89 11.37 -5.46
N VAL A 84 -2.90 11.19 -6.32
CA VAL A 84 -3.13 12.08 -7.47
C VAL A 84 -3.49 13.50 -7.01
N ILE A 85 -4.41 13.63 -6.05
CA ILE A 85 -4.82 14.93 -5.49
C ILE A 85 -3.62 15.64 -4.86
N SER A 86 -2.80 14.90 -4.10
CA SER A 86 -1.61 15.46 -3.48
C SER A 86 -0.57 15.91 -4.51
N GLY A 87 -0.43 15.19 -5.63
CA GLY A 87 0.47 15.59 -6.72
C GLY A 87 -0.02 16.85 -7.44
N ILE A 88 -1.33 16.93 -7.71
CA ILE A 88 -1.95 18.11 -8.33
C ILE A 88 -1.81 19.33 -7.41
N SER A 89 -2.01 19.15 -6.10
CA SER A 89 -1.89 20.23 -5.10
C SER A 89 -0.48 20.79 -4.93
N LEU A 90 0.56 20.13 -5.47
CA LEU A 90 1.92 20.68 -5.49
C LEU A 90 2.14 21.61 -6.68
N TRP A 91 1.32 21.46 -7.72
CA TRP A 91 1.40 22.20 -8.98
C TRP A 91 0.32 23.29 -9.09
N ALA A 92 -0.70 23.23 -8.21
CA ALA A 92 -1.74 24.24 -8.04
C ALA A 92 -1.33 25.24 -6.94
#